data_AF-A0A973MBQ5-F1
#
_entry.id   AF-A0A973MBQ5-F1
#
_cell.length_a   1.000
_cell.length_b   1.000
_cell.length_c   1.000
_cell.angle_alpha   90.00
_cell.angle_beta   90.00
_cell.angle_gamma   90.00
#
_symmetry.space_group_name_H-M   'P 1'
#
loop_
_entity.id
_entity.type
_entity.pdbx_description
1 polymer ?
#
loop_
_entity_poly.entity_id
_entity_poly.type
_entity_poly.pdbx_seq_one_letter_code
_entity_poly.pdbx_strand_id
1 'polypeptide(L)' 'MEFVFVCWWCGEDYVLCGQQVGWWVDKWRLPGEADCWNCGATNETPDPPWTEAA' A
#
# COMPACT_ATOMS: atom_id res chain seq x y z
N MET A 1 -4.49 9.26 2.20
CA MET A 1 -4.82 8.70 0.87
C MET A 1 -4.75 7.20 0.96
N GLU A 2 -5.61 6.48 0.27
CA GLU A 2 -5.64 5.02 0.26
C GLU A 2 -5.07 4.49 -1.06
N PHE A 3 -4.26 3.45 -0.98
CA PHE A 3 -3.58 2.84 -2.12
C PHE A 3 -3.88 1.35 -2.15
N VAL A 4 -4.15 0.81 -3.34
CA VAL A 4 -4.48 -0.61 -3.54
C VAL A 4 -3.27 -1.40 -4.02
N PHE A 5 -3.11 -2.60 -3.45
CA PHE A 5 -2.06 -3.55 -3.76
C PHE A 5 -2.63 -4.95 -3.91
N VAL A 6 -1.95 -5.80 -4.67
CA VAL A 6 -2.33 -7.19 -4.88
C VAL A 6 -1.39 -8.07 -4.07
N CYS A 7 -1.94 -8.99 -3.27
CA CYS A 7 -1.12 -9.92 -2.51
C CYS A 7 -0.37 -10.87 -3.46
N TRP A 8 0.95 -10.96 -3.31
CA TRP A 8 1.79 -11.82 -4.16
C TRP A 8 1.49 -13.31 -3.99
N TRP A 9 0.93 -13.71 -2.84
CA TRP A 9 0.65 -15.10 -2.50
C TRP A 9 -0.74 -15.56 -2.94
N CYS A 10 -1.79 -14.87 -2.48
CA CYS A 10 -3.18 -15.29 -2.74
C CYS A 10 -3.87 -14.51 -3.86
N GLY A 11 -3.27 -13.43 -4.37
CA GLY A 11 -3.85 -12.60 -5.43
C GLY A 11 -4.99 -11.68 -4.98
N GLU A 12 -5.30 -11.64 -3.68
CA GLU A 12 -6.35 -10.77 -3.14
C GLU A 12 -5.86 -9.32 -3.03
N ASP A 13 -6.76 -8.38 -3.31
CA ASP A 13 -6.50 -6.96 -3.15
C ASP A 13 -6.49 -6.57 -1.66
N TYR A 14 -5.61 -5.65 -1.31
CA TYR A 14 -5.54 -5.03 0.01
C TYR A 14 -5.19 -3.55 -0.10
N VAL A 15 -5.61 -2.79 0.91
CA VAL A 15 -5.50 -1.32 0.92
C VAL A 15 -4.55 -0.87 2.02
N LEU A 16 -3.66 0.06 1.69
CA LEU A 16 -2.80 0.73 2.66
C LEU A 16 -3.08 2.23 2.70
N CYS A 17 -3.14 2.78 3.92
CA CYS A 17 -3.32 4.21 4.15
C CYS A 17 -1.97 4.95 4.15
N GLY A 18 -1.77 5.81 3.16
CA GLY A 18 -0.64 6.72 3.06
C GLY A 18 -0.70 7.84 4.09
N GLN A 19 0.40 8.00 4.83
CA GLN A 19 0.65 9.17 5.68
C GLN A 19 1.25 10.30 4.83
N GLN A 20 0.67 11.49 4.88
CA GLN A 20 1.21 12.65 4.17
C GLN A 20 2.51 13.10 4.84
N VAL A 21 3.59 13.23 4.06
CA VAL A 21 4.93 13.61 4.56
C VAL A 21 5.48 14.89 3.93
N GLY A 22 4.73 15.53 3.03
CA GLY A 22 5.09 16.81 2.40
C GLY A 22 4.19 17.96 2.84
N TRP A 23 4.78 19.14 3.09
CA TRP A 23 4.04 20.39 3.30
C TRP A 23 3.41 20.90 1.99
N TRP A 24 4.14 20.82 0.87
CA TRP A 24 3.80 21.51 -0.39
C TRP A 24 3.44 20.58 -1.56
N VAL A 25 3.69 19.26 -1.44
CA VAL A 25 3.48 18.28 -2.51
C VAL A 25 2.80 17.04 -1.96
N ASP A 26 1.99 16.38 -2.78
CA ASP A 26 1.33 15.10 -2.48
C ASP A 26 2.36 13.96 -2.40
N LYS A 27 3.16 13.98 -1.33
CA LYS A 27 4.09 12.92 -0.97
C LYS A 27 3.47 12.10 0.15
N TRP A 28 3.30 10.81 -0.15
CA TRP A 28 2.74 9.82 0.75
C TRP A 28 3.85 8.86 1.19
N ARG A 29 3.83 8.49 2.47
CA ARG A 29 4.64 7.40 3.03
C ARG A 29 3.71 6.23 3.35
N LEU A 30 4.08 5.05 2.89
CA LEU A 30 3.46 3.79 3.25
C LEU A 30 4.40 2.95 4.14
N PRO A 31 3.87 1.95 4.88
CA PRO A 31 4.68 0.92 5.51
C PRO A 31 5.55 0.21 4.47
N GLY A 32 6.76 -0.22 4.85
CA GLY A 32 7.64 -0.98 3.95
C GLY A 32 7.12 -2.41 3.68
N GLU A 33 6.34 -2.95 4.62
CA GLU A 33 5.73 -4.26 4.51
C GLU A 33 4.30 -4.20 5.08
N ALA A 34 3.41 -5.05 4.55
CA ALA A 34 2.06 -5.21 5.05
C ALA A 34 1.56 -6.65 4.92
N ASP A 35 0.85 -7.11 5.94
CA ASP A 35 0.25 -8.44 5.95
C ASP A 35 -1.08 -8.45 5.19
N CYS A 36 -1.25 -9.43 4.31
CA CYS A 36 -2.49 -9.63 3.60
C CYS A 36 -3.60 -10.04 4.57
N TRP A 37 -4.72 -9.32 4.54
CA TRP A 37 -5.87 -9.59 5.39
C TRP A 37 -6.49 -10.98 5.17
N ASN A 38 -6.37 -11.53 3.94
CA ASN A 38 -6.99 -12.78 3.55
C ASN A 38 -6.13 -14.01 3.91
N CYS A 39 -4.84 -14.01 3.54
CA CYS A 39 -3.98 -15.17 3.72
C CYS A 39 -2.89 -15.01 4.80
N GLY A 40 -2.74 -13.82 5.40
CA GLY A 40 -1.72 -13.54 6.42
C GLY A 40 -0.29 -13.50 5.90
N ALA A 41 -0.07 -13.54 4.58
CA ALA A 41 1.27 -13.42 4.00
C ALA A 41 1.75 -11.97 4.07
N THR A 42 3.02 -11.78 4.41
CA THR A 42 3.67 -10.46 4.38
C THR A 42 4.04 -10.09 2.95
N ASN A 43 3.71 -8.86 2.55
CA ASN A 43 3.98 -8.30 1.24
C ASN A 43 4.89 -7.08 1.41
N GLU A 44 5.94 -6.98 0.58
CA GLU A 44 6.75 -5.75 0.50
C GLU A 44 5.99 -4.69 -0.29
N THR A 45 5.92 -3.47 0.25
CA THR A 45 5.33 -2.34 -0.46
C THR A 45 6.32 -1.87 -1.53
N PRO A 46 5.96 -1.89 -2.82
CA PRO A 46 6.86 -1.48 -3.89
C PRO A 46 7.17 0.02 -3.82
N ASP A 47 8.22 0.46 -4.52
CA ASP A 47 8.48 1.88 -4.71
C ASP A 47 7.32 2.56 -5.48
N PRO A 48 7.03 3.85 -5.20
CA PRO A 48 6.00 4.61 -5.91
C PRO A 48 6.34 4.77 -7.41
N PRO A 49 5.36 5.06 -8.30
CA PRO A 49 3.98 5.45 -8.00
C PRO A 49 3.04 4.28 -7.69
N TRP A 50 2.07 4.51 -6.80
CA TRP A 50 1.06 3.53 -6.41
C TRP A 50 -0.30 3.87 -7.00
N THR A 51 -1.14 2.84 -7.14
CA THR A 51 -2.53 2.99 -7.56
C THR A 51 -3.38 3.47 -6.39
N GLU A 52 -4.07 4.59 -6.55
CA GLU A 52 -5.04 5.09 -5.57
C GLU A 52 -6.26 4.15 -5.52
N ALA A 53 -6.76 3.86 -4.31
CA ALA A 53 -8.02 3.16 -4.15
C ALA A 53 -9.17 4.08 -4.58
N ALA A 54 -10.12 3.52 -5.34
CA ALA A 54 -11.27 4.23 -5.91
C ALA A 54 -12.43 4.42 -4.92
#